data_AF-A0A938JZE2-F1
#
_entry.id   AF-A0A938JZE2-F1
#
_cell.length_a   1.000
_cell.length_b   1.000
_cell.length_c   1.000
_cell.angle_alpha   90.00
_cell.angle_beta   90.00
_cell.angle_gamma   90.00
#
_symmetry.space_group_name_H-M   'P 1'
#
loop_
_entity.id
_entity.type
_entity.pdbx_description
1 polymer ?
#
loop_
_entity_poly.entity_id
_entity_poly.type
_entity_poly.pdbx_seq_one_letter_code
_entity_poly.pdbx_strand_id
1 'polypeptide(L)'
;MVGGVHALRELRLEPDDELTVFLGEDILAWMVIALGGAMFAGNVAALIRPPKVRRDANDLTKAPVVRSVVMATIGAIAMIWALVSLV
;
A
#
# COMPACT_ATOMS: atom_id res chain seq x y z
N MET A 1 -48.29 13.57 2.46
CA MET A 1 -47.16 14.09 1.64
C MET A 1 -45.87 13.32 1.96
N VAL A 2 -45.87 11.99 1.87
CA VAL A 2 -44.72 11.11 2.26
C VAL A 2 -44.21 10.27 1.07
N GLY A 3 -44.77 10.45 -0.13
CA GLY A 3 -44.34 9.71 -1.33
C GLY A 3 -43.09 10.26 -2.03
N GLY A 4 -42.71 11.52 -1.76
CA GLY A 4 -41.58 12.16 -2.45
C GLY A 4 -40.20 11.68 -1.97
N VAL A 5 -40.09 11.23 -0.72
CA VAL A 5 -38.80 10.88 -0.10
C VAL A 5 -38.28 9.52 -0.58
N HIS A 6 -39.17 8.58 -0.90
CA HIS A 6 -38.79 7.28 -1.48
C HIS A 6 -38.35 7.40 -2.93
N ALA A 7 -39.00 8.27 -3.73
CA ALA A 7 -38.60 8.53 -5.12
C ALA A 7 -37.24 9.24 -5.24
N LEU A 8 -36.88 10.09 -4.27
CA LEU A 8 -35.55 10.71 -4.18
C LEU A 8 -34.43 9.71 -3.84
N ARG A 9 -34.78 8.53 -3.29
CA ARG A 9 -33.83 7.47 -2.92
C ARG A 9 -33.46 6.59 -4.11
N GLU A 10 -34.38 6.39 -5.06
CA GLU A 10 -34.13 5.65 -6.30
C GLU A 10 -33.43 6.50 -7.37
N LEU A 11 -33.59 7.83 -7.33
CA LEU A 11 -32.89 8.76 -8.23
C LEU A 11 -31.47 9.11 -7.75
N ARG A 12 -31.13 8.74 -6.51
CA ARG A 12 -29.80 8.85 -5.94
C ARG A 12 -29.09 7.53 -6.17
N LEU A 13 -28.58 7.33 -7.38
CA LEU A 13 -27.50 6.36 -7.61
C LEU A 13 -26.45 6.63 -6.53
N GLU A 14 -26.29 5.69 -5.60
CA GLU A 14 -25.38 5.86 -4.48
C GLU A 14 -23.96 5.89 -5.07
N PRO A 15 -23.20 6.99 -4.93
CA PRO A 15 -21.84 7.12 -5.50
C PRO A 15 -20.90 5.98 -5.09
N ASP A 16 -21.19 5.37 -3.96
CA ASP A 16 -20.54 4.22 -3.36
C ASP A 16 -20.69 2.94 -4.19
N ASP A 17 -21.81 2.70 -4.89
CA ASP A 17 -21.94 1.55 -5.79
C ASP A 17 -20.95 1.64 -6.97
N GLU A 18 -20.79 2.82 -7.54
CA GLU A 18 -19.88 3.06 -8.67
C GLU A 18 -18.40 2.86 -8.28
N LEU A 19 -18.03 3.29 -7.06
CA LEU A 19 -16.73 3.00 -6.46
C LEU A 19 -16.55 1.51 -6.17
N THR A 20 -17.62 0.80 -5.79
CA THR A 20 -17.54 -0.63 -5.50
C THR A 20 -17.29 -1.45 -6.77
N VAL A 21 -17.91 -1.10 -7.91
CA VAL A 21 -17.61 -1.76 -9.20
C VAL A 21 -16.25 -1.36 -9.81
N PHE A 22 -15.75 -0.14 -9.55
CA PHE A 22 -14.49 0.34 -10.13
C PHE A 22 -13.25 0.02 -9.28
N LEU A 23 -13.36 0.15 -7.96
CA LEU A 23 -12.28 -0.11 -7.00
C LEU A 23 -12.37 -1.53 -6.43
N GLY A 24 -13.55 -2.06 -6.14
CA GLY A 24 -13.75 -3.34 -5.46
C GLY A 24 -13.75 -3.18 -3.93
N GLU A 25 -14.46 -4.08 -3.22
CA GLU A 25 -14.68 -4.01 -1.76
C GLU A 25 -13.37 -3.85 -0.95
N ASP A 26 -12.29 -4.51 -1.37
CA ASP A 26 -11.03 -4.60 -0.61
C ASP A 26 -9.81 -4.01 -1.33
N ILE A 27 -10.00 -3.06 -2.26
CA ILE A 27 -8.89 -2.52 -3.06
C ILE A 27 -7.76 -1.94 -2.23
N LEU A 28 -8.09 -1.30 -1.11
CA LEU A 28 -7.12 -0.73 -0.20
C LEU A 28 -6.24 -1.82 0.39
N ALA A 29 -6.84 -2.95 0.78
CA ALA A 29 -6.09 -4.08 1.29
C ALA A 29 -5.15 -4.66 0.23
N TRP A 30 -5.64 -4.86 -1.00
CA TRP A 30 -4.80 -5.32 -2.12
C TRP A 30 -3.66 -4.36 -2.46
N MET A 31 -3.92 -3.05 -2.46
CA MET A 31 -2.93 -2.02 -2.78
C MET A 31 -1.88 -1.90 -1.67
N VAL A 32 -2.28 -2.03 -0.40
CA VAL A 32 -1.37 -2.05 0.76
C VAL A 32 -0.51 -3.32 0.77
N ILE A 33 -1.07 -4.48 0.41
CA ILE A 33 -0.28 -5.71 0.24
C ILE A 33 0.78 -5.53 -0.84
N ALA A 34 0.38 -5.01 -2.01
CA ALA A 34 1.31 -4.80 -3.12
C ALA A 34 2.41 -3.80 -2.76
N LEU A 35 2.05 -2.66 -2.16
CA LEU A 35 3.00 -1.63 -1.74
C LEU A 35 3.92 -2.12 -0.63
N GLY A 36 3.37 -2.77 0.41
CA GLY A 36 4.12 -3.32 1.53
C GLY A 36 5.09 -4.42 1.09
N GLY A 37 4.64 -5.32 0.23
CA GLY A 37 5.46 -6.37 -0.37
C GLY A 37 6.59 -5.81 -1.23
N ALA A 38 6.32 -4.81 -2.08
CA ALA A 38 7.34 -4.16 -2.89
C ALA A 38 8.38 -3.42 -2.02
N MET A 39 7.94 -2.72 -0.97
CA MET A 39 8.83 -2.01 -0.06
C MET A 39 9.71 -2.98 0.74
N PHE A 40 9.17 -4.11 1.20
CA PHE A 40 9.94 -5.15 1.85
C PHE A 40 10.96 -5.78 0.90
N ALA A 41 10.51 -6.25 -0.27
CA ALA A 41 11.36 -6.90 -1.27
C ALA A 41 12.47 -5.98 -1.79
N GLY A 42 12.16 -4.71 -2.09
CA GLY A 42 13.13 -3.73 -2.59
C GLY A 42 14.23 -3.41 -1.57
N ASN A 43 13.87 -3.25 -0.29
CA ASN A 43 14.86 -3.01 0.76
C ASN A 43 15.71 -4.26 1.07
N VAL A 44 15.10 -5.45 1.07
CA VAL A 44 15.84 -6.72 1.23
C VAL A 44 16.80 -6.94 0.06
N ALA A 45 16.35 -6.70 -1.18
CA ALA A 45 17.18 -6.82 -2.38
C ALA A 45 18.37 -5.85 -2.36
N ALA A 46 18.16 -4.62 -1.88
CA ALA A 46 19.24 -3.65 -1.69
C ALA A 46 20.28 -4.10 -0.65
N LEU A 47 19.86 -4.87 0.36
CA LEU A 47 20.74 -5.42 1.39
C LEU A 47 21.52 -6.65 0.89
N ILE A 48 20.90 -7.51 0.08
CA ILE A 48 21.54 -8.69 -0.53
C ILE A 48 22.54 -8.27 -1.61
N ARG A 49 22.18 -7.29 -2.44
CA ARG A 49 23.01 -6.79 -3.54
C ARG A 49 23.30 -5.30 -3.36
N PRO A 50 24.16 -4.94 -2.39
CA PRO A 50 24.56 -3.57 -2.21
C PRO A 50 25.25 -3.05 -3.49
N PRO A 51 24.96 -1.82 -3.93
CA PRO A 51 25.59 -1.23 -5.11
C PRO A 51 27.12 -1.21 -4.96
N LYS A 52 27.84 -1.77 -5.93
CA LYS A 52 29.31 -1.85 -5.94
C LYS A 52 29.99 -0.51 -6.30
N VAL A 53 29.23 0.42 -6.86
CA VAL A 53 29.72 1.73 -7.33
C VAL A 53 29.14 2.80 -6.42
N ARG A 54 30.02 3.47 -5.66
CA ARG A 54 29.67 4.71 -4.96
C ARG A 54 29.40 5.78 -6.00
N ARG A 55 28.24 6.44 -5.93
CA ARG A 55 27.87 7.48 -6.89
C ARG A 55 28.53 8.82 -6.61
N ASP A 56 29.04 9.03 -5.39
CA ASP A 56 29.57 10.31 -4.94
C ASP A 56 30.79 10.17 -4.00
N ALA A 57 31.65 11.19 -3.94
CA ALA A 57 32.83 11.21 -3.08
C ALA A 57 32.48 11.35 -1.59
N ASN A 58 31.26 11.83 -1.31
CA ASN A 58 30.71 12.00 0.04
C ASN A 58 29.83 10.79 0.49
N ASP A 59 29.85 9.71 -0.29
CA ASP A 59 29.04 8.52 -0.04
C ASP A 59 29.58 7.76 1.18
N LEU A 60 28.71 7.50 2.17
CA LEU A 60 29.11 7.02 3.50
C LEU A 60 29.90 5.72 3.40
N THR A 61 30.95 5.60 4.22
CA THR A 61 31.80 4.40 4.32
C THR A 61 31.02 3.12 4.65
N LYS A 62 29.82 3.27 5.21
CA LYS A 62 28.84 2.21 5.49
C LYS A 62 27.49 2.63 4.92
N ALA A 63 26.88 1.80 4.08
CA ALA A 63 25.52 2.02 3.60
C ALA A 63 24.56 2.24 4.80
N PRO A 64 23.55 3.12 4.71
CA PRO A 64 22.60 3.37 5.79
C PRO A 64 21.64 2.18 5.97
N VAL A 65 22.17 1.06 6.47
CA VAL A 65 21.48 -0.21 6.72
C VAL A 65 20.25 -0.02 7.60
N VAL A 66 20.35 0.88 8.59
CA VAL A 66 19.26 1.21 9.51
C VAL A 66 18.03 1.71 8.74
N ARG A 67 18.20 2.56 7.72
CA ARG A 67 17.08 3.12 6.95
C ARG A 67 16.38 2.05 6.11
N SER A 68 17.15 1.18 5.45
CA SER A 68 16.58 0.08 4.66
C SER A 68 15.86 -0.95 5.52
N VAL A 69 16.41 -1.30 6.68
CA VAL A 69 15.76 -2.24 7.60
C VAL A 69 14.45 -1.66 8.14
N VAL A 70 14.44 -0.39 8.58
CA VAL A 70 13.22 0.27 9.07
C VAL A 70 12.12 0.27 8.00
N MET A 71 12.45 0.65 6.77
CA MET A 71 11.48 0.67 5.67
C MET A 71 11.00 -0.74 5.29
N ALA A 72 11.89 -1.75 5.30
CA ALA A 72 11.49 -3.13 5.09
C ALA A 72 10.47 -3.60 6.15
N THR A 73 10.75 -3.33 7.44
CA THR A 73 9.88 -3.72 8.54
C THR A 73 8.51 -3.04 8.47
N ILE A 74 8.46 -1.74 8.17
CA ILE A 74 7.18 -1.02 7.99
C ILE A 74 6.38 -1.66 6.86
N GLY A 75 7.01 -1.96 5.72
CA GLY A 75 6.35 -2.59 4.58
C GLY A 75 5.82 -3.98 4.92
N ALA A 76 6.59 -4.78 5.65
CA ALA A 76 6.18 -6.09 6.10
C ALA A 76 5.00 -6.03 7.09
N ILE A 77 5.01 -5.12 8.06
CA ILE A 77 3.91 -4.95 9.02
C ILE A 77 2.63 -4.54 8.27
N ALA A 78 2.71 -3.56 7.36
CA ALA A 78 1.57 -3.12 6.58
C ALA A 78 1.00 -4.25 5.70
N MET A 79 1.87 -5.01 5.04
CA MET A 79 1.48 -6.17 4.23
C MET A 79 0.79 -7.24 5.06
N ILE A 80 1.35 -7.60 6.23
CA ILE A 80 0.75 -8.61 7.13
C ILE A 80 -0.61 -8.13 7.66
N TRP A 81 -0.72 -6.86 8.04
CA TRP A 81 -1.97 -6.29 8.53
C TRP A 81 -3.08 -6.32 7.47
N ALA A 82 -2.75 -5.95 6.23
CA ALA A 82 -3.70 -5.97 5.13
C ALA A 82 -4.12 -7.40 4.76
N LEU A 83 -3.21 -8.38 4.84
CA LEU A 83 -3.55 -9.79 4.70
C LEU A 83 -4.54 -10.25 5.78
N VAL A 84 -4.35 -9.82 7.03
CA VAL A 84 -5.29 -10.11 8.13
C VAL A 84 -6.64 -9.43 7.90
N SER A 85 -6.67 -8.27 7.24
CA SER A 85 -7.93 -7.56 6.94
C SER A 85 -8.74 -8.22 5.81
N LEU A 86 -8.09 -9.04 4.98
CA LEU A 86 -8.69 -9.78 3.86
C LEU A 86 -9.20 -11.19 4.25
N VAL A 87 -8.89 -11.67 5.45
CA VAL A 87 -9.27 -12.98 5.99
C VAL A 87 -10.36 -12.81 7.05
#